data_AF-A8ZPC8-F1
#
_entry.id   AF-A8ZPC8-F1
#
_cell.length_a   1.000
_cell.length_b   1.000
_cell.length_c   1.000
_cell.angle_alpha   90.00
_cell.angle_beta   90.00
_cell.angle_gamma   90.00
#
_symmetry.space_group_name_H-M   'P 1'
#
loop_
_entity.id
_entity.type
_entity.pdbx_description
1 polymer ?
#
loop_
_entity_poly.entity_id
_entity_poly.type
_entity_poly.pdbx_seq_one_letter_code
_entity_poly.pdbx_strand_id
1 'polypeptide(L)'
;MPRKPFSKSVIEEAETIALHTSINQRPQVPGITIDGAHSRDLDDAIWIEEKEHLTTLSVHIADVAELVQPGSLVDQEARSRIQTLYFRHNNTPMLPRCLSEDKLSLLEHQLRPTITLEITLNQSAEIQNVEVYESRLSSHKRFTYEQADEALMDISRPDSNFIYRCWQWAEQLYQRRIQSKNFDGLTLPEGYYLDENGNLLSTDFARYQSYLIIQEFMILANTAMAQWLDQHNIPAIYRNHMHRAIGPEQTHQFAALVNAQSEEDTRRVLMSWLNPAEYGPEPHGHFALNLSAYCHFTSPIRRYPDLINHRMVKAHLKGQSYPYSIEDIQALSQHIEATIQAQEETHKTYCKAQQRQLYEAQLQSPEIIAQLPQGEFSLLLRFALEDQQGENLKAEAETRLQSGNVTVEDLFVLLLLGDELQLQEQVLEYLGDHLYDAASIVSIALNQIEAWHSSAYVEVSQEPPFMTWLEILIGEQLWTTAKPGISMNKTGAKHQACLAWLKAKFEGTLVHPEHREAPPIPQPSAPKPPPVIHKLRQYQEGHNCLSLLMELCQGLQWPQAEFEIVEHEQGFHCECRLKVDDEVIIGSGIASSKKTAKHRAARPVVEQLQKTLAQDESLVAAC
;
A
#
# COMPACT_ATOMS: atom_id res chain seq x y z
N MET A 1 18.71 -14.01 7.56
CA MET A 1 19.91 -14.79 7.91
C MET A 1 20.24 -15.75 6.77
N PRO A 2 21.47 -15.73 6.22
CA PRO A 2 21.90 -16.75 5.27
C PRO A 2 21.98 -18.12 5.97
N ARG A 3 21.57 -19.21 5.31
CA ARG A 3 21.67 -20.55 5.92
C ARG A 3 23.12 -21.00 6.00
N LYS A 4 23.36 -22.04 6.81
CA LYS A 4 24.65 -22.71 6.83
C LYS A 4 25.03 -23.20 5.42
N PRO A 5 26.32 -23.11 5.03
CA PRO A 5 26.81 -23.74 3.81
C PRO A 5 26.48 -25.23 3.78
N PHE A 6 26.38 -25.79 2.58
CA PHE A 6 26.27 -27.23 2.39
C PHE A 6 27.47 -27.94 3.04
N SER A 7 27.22 -29.12 3.61
CA SER A 7 28.31 -29.95 4.12
C SER A 7 29.20 -30.43 2.96
N LYS A 8 30.46 -30.74 3.27
CA LYS A 8 31.42 -31.21 2.26
C LYS A 8 30.92 -32.47 1.53
N SER A 9 30.33 -33.41 2.27
CA SER A 9 29.80 -34.66 1.72
C SER A 9 28.62 -34.44 0.77
N VAL A 10 27.75 -33.46 1.05
CA VAL A 10 26.63 -33.11 0.15
C VAL A 10 27.15 -32.52 -1.15
N ILE A 11 28.18 -31.66 -1.10
CA ILE A 11 28.81 -31.10 -2.30
C ILE A 11 29.50 -32.19 -3.12
N GLU A 12 30.28 -33.07 -2.47
CA GLU A 12 30.95 -34.18 -3.14
C GLU A 12 29.95 -35.11 -3.85
N GLU A 13 28.84 -35.47 -3.20
CA GLU A 13 27.77 -36.24 -3.85
C GLU A 13 27.20 -35.48 -5.06
N ALA A 14 26.84 -34.21 -4.89
CA ALA A 14 26.23 -33.39 -5.94
C ALA A 14 27.13 -33.22 -7.18
N GLU A 15 28.44 -33.10 -6.98
CA GLU A 15 29.41 -33.02 -8.07
C GLU A 15 29.49 -34.33 -8.87
N THR A 16 29.36 -35.49 -8.21
CA THR A 16 29.41 -36.81 -8.85
C THR A 16 28.14 -37.20 -9.62
N ILE A 17 26.99 -36.60 -9.31
CA ILE A 17 25.72 -36.88 -10.01
C ILE A 17 25.84 -36.47 -11.48
N ALA A 18 25.58 -37.39 -12.40
CA ALA A 18 25.64 -37.13 -13.83
C ALA A 18 24.30 -37.43 -14.51
N LEU A 19 24.01 -36.71 -15.60
CA LEU A 19 22.85 -37.01 -16.44
C LEU A 19 23.00 -38.40 -17.07
N HIS A 20 22.00 -39.26 -16.87
CA HIS A 20 21.98 -40.58 -17.48
C HIS A 20 21.80 -40.51 -19.00
N THR A 21 22.43 -41.41 -19.75
CA THR A 21 22.29 -41.46 -21.22
C THR A 21 20.90 -41.87 -21.69
N SER A 22 20.06 -42.42 -20.80
CA SER A 22 18.65 -42.74 -21.02
C SER A 22 17.82 -41.53 -21.43
N ILE A 23 18.24 -40.30 -21.10
CA ILE A 23 17.56 -39.07 -21.54
C ILE A 23 17.39 -39.02 -23.06
N ASN A 24 18.31 -39.63 -23.82
CA ASN A 24 18.27 -39.67 -25.29
C ASN A 24 17.14 -40.54 -25.85
N GLN A 25 16.43 -41.29 -25.00
CA GLN A 25 15.25 -42.06 -25.39
C GLN A 25 13.95 -41.29 -25.20
N ARG A 26 13.96 -40.21 -24.41
CA ARG A 26 12.79 -39.38 -24.15
C ARG A 26 12.42 -38.52 -25.37
N PRO A 27 11.13 -38.29 -25.66
CA PRO A 27 10.72 -37.39 -26.74
C PRO A 27 11.31 -35.99 -26.54
N GLN A 28 11.79 -35.40 -27.64
CA GLN A 28 12.30 -34.03 -27.63
C GLN A 28 11.15 -33.06 -27.88
N VAL A 29 11.04 -32.06 -27.01
CA VAL A 29 9.99 -31.03 -27.07
C VAL A 29 10.58 -29.65 -27.39
N PRO A 30 9.84 -28.78 -28.09
CA PRO A 30 10.22 -27.37 -28.24
C PRO A 30 9.96 -26.59 -26.95
N GLY A 31 10.55 -25.41 -26.80
CA GLY A 31 10.35 -24.61 -25.61
C GLY A 31 11.31 -23.43 -25.48
N ILE A 32 10.85 -22.39 -24.78
CA ILE A 32 11.64 -21.22 -24.36
C ILE A 32 11.53 -21.04 -22.85
N THR A 33 12.46 -20.30 -22.26
CA THR A 33 12.38 -19.88 -20.85
C THR A 33 12.22 -18.36 -20.77
N ILE A 34 11.48 -17.86 -19.77
CA ILE A 34 11.32 -16.42 -19.50
C ILE A 34 11.52 -16.20 -18.00
N ASP A 35 12.59 -15.50 -17.64
CA ASP A 35 13.01 -15.37 -16.23
C ASP A 35 13.56 -13.98 -15.89
N GLY A 36 13.90 -13.77 -14.63
CA GLY A 36 14.66 -12.60 -14.21
C GLY A 36 16.04 -12.55 -14.87
N ALA A 37 16.56 -11.36 -15.15
CA ALA A 37 17.86 -11.18 -15.82
C ALA A 37 19.01 -11.94 -15.15
N HIS A 38 19.00 -12.01 -13.82
CA HIS A 38 20.02 -12.67 -13.01
C HIS A 38 19.69 -14.11 -12.58
N SER A 39 18.51 -14.64 -12.96
CA SER A 39 18.11 -16.01 -12.63
C SER A 39 19.00 -17.03 -13.33
N ARG A 40 19.42 -18.07 -12.61
CA ARG A 40 20.25 -19.16 -13.13
C ARG A 40 19.64 -20.53 -12.91
N ASP A 41 18.74 -20.64 -11.95
CA ASP A 41 17.91 -21.77 -11.57
C ASP A 41 16.59 -21.75 -12.35
N LEU A 42 16.66 -22.06 -13.65
CA LEU A 42 15.51 -22.01 -14.56
C LEU A 42 14.77 -23.36 -14.47
N ASP A 43 13.60 -23.35 -13.81
CA ASP A 43 12.79 -24.53 -13.54
C ASP A 43 11.90 -24.91 -14.72
N ASP A 44 11.31 -23.92 -15.38
CA ASP A 44 10.22 -24.10 -16.33
C ASP A 44 10.55 -23.52 -17.71
N ALA A 45 9.95 -24.14 -18.72
CA ALA A 45 9.93 -23.66 -20.09
C ALA A 45 8.53 -23.82 -20.68
N ILE A 46 8.16 -22.96 -21.60
CA ILE A 46 6.82 -22.91 -22.18
C ILE A 46 6.85 -23.08 -23.70
N TRP A 47 5.78 -23.68 -24.22
CA TRP A 47 5.49 -23.75 -25.64
C TRP A 47 3.98 -23.64 -25.90
N ILE A 48 3.58 -23.09 -27.03
CA ILE A 48 2.18 -23.01 -27.43
C ILE A 48 1.99 -23.35 -28.90
N GLU A 49 1.03 -24.22 -29.19
CA GLU A 49 0.62 -24.59 -30.54
C GLU A 49 -0.88 -24.46 -30.70
N GLU A 50 -1.33 -23.82 -31.78
CA GLU A 50 -2.75 -23.75 -32.13
C GLU A 50 -3.05 -24.67 -33.31
N LYS A 51 -4.06 -25.53 -33.15
CA LYS A 51 -4.53 -26.45 -34.18
C LYS A 51 -6.06 -26.36 -34.27
N GLU A 52 -6.55 -25.83 -35.39
CA GLU A 52 -7.98 -25.64 -35.67
C GLU A 52 -8.70 -24.79 -34.59
N HIS A 53 -9.46 -25.45 -33.70
CA HIS A 53 -10.22 -24.83 -32.62
C HIS A 53 -9.64 -25.09 -31.23
N LEU A 54 -8.54 -25.84 -31.15
CA LEU A 54 -7.87 -26.20 -29.91
C LEU A 54 -6.48 -25.58 -29.85
N THR A 55 -6.07 -25.24 -28.64
CA THR A 55 -4.72 -24.77 -28.34
C THR A 55 -4.06 -25.72 -27.37
N THR A 56 -2.87 -26.17 -27.68
CA THR A 56 -2.03 -26.92 -26.75
C THR A 56 -1.01 -25.97 -26.13
N LEU A 57 -1.12 -25.78 -24.83
CA LEU A 57 -0.13 -25.09 -24.01
C LEU A 57 0.71 -26.16 -23.32
N SER A 58 2.00 -26.20 -23.63
CA SER A 58 2.94 -27.14 -23.03
C SER A 58 3.82 -26.43 -22.02
N VAL A 59 3.94 -27.01 -20.83
CA VAL A 59 4.87 -26.58 -19.78
C VAL A 59 5.85 -27.71 -19.51
N HIS A 60 7.14 -27.39 -19.63
CA HIS A 60 8.23 -28.34 -19.46
C HIS A 60 9.01 -27.99 -18.20
N ILE A 61 8.97 -28.85 -17.20
CA ILE A 61 9.61 -28.61 -15.90
C ILE A 61 10.86 -29.47 -15.76
N ALA A 62 11.95 -28.90 -15.25
CA ALA A 62 13.19 -29.60 -14.96
C ALA A 62 12.93 -30.87 -14.11
N ASP A 63 13.43 -32.02 -14.58
CA ASP A 63 13.23 -33.31 -13.91
C ASP A 63 14.27 -33.52 -12.79
N VAL A 64 14.06 -32.83 -11.66
CA VAL A 64 14.94 -32.93 -10.49
C VAL A 64 14.93 -34.32 -9.88
N ALA A 65 13.80 -35.03 -9.96
CA ALA A 65 13.65 -36.39 -9.47
C ALA A 65 14.51 -37.41 -10.25
N GLU A 66 14.99 -37.08 -11.46
CA GLU A 66 15.99 -37.90 -12.18
C GLU A 66 17.34 -37.90 -11.47
N LEU A 67 17.78 -36.74 -10.97
CA LEU A 67 19.11 -36.56 -10.41
C LEU A 67 19.15 -36.71 -8.88
N VAL A 68 18.08 -36.34 -8.19
CA VAL A 68 18.01 -36.34 -6.72
C VAL A 68 17.16 -37.49 -6.24
N GLN A 69 17.82 -38.63 -5.96
CA GLN A 69 17.16 -39.86 -5.54
C GLN A 69 16.70 -39.80 -4.07
N PRO A 70 15.53 -40.38 -3.72
CA PRO A 70 15.08 -40.46 -2.33
C PRO A 70 16.14 -41.06 -1.40
N GLY A 71 16.41 -40.40 -0.28
CA GLY A 71 17.34 -40.87 0.74
C GLY A 71 18.82 -40.54 0.50
N SER A 72 19.19 -39.93 -0.64
CA SER A 72 20.56 -39.46 -0.89
C SER A 72 20.95 -38.30 0.04
N LEU A 73 22.25 -37.96 0.18
CA LEU A 73 22.64 -36.83 1.03
C LEU A 73 22.08 -35.50 0.50
N VAL A 74 22.03 -35.35 -0.83
CA VAL A 74 21.41 -34.17 -1.47
C VAL A 74 19.91 -34.11 -1.17
N ASP A 75 19.19 -35.23 -1.21
CA ASP A 75 17.76 -35.28 -0.86
C ASP A 75 17.50 -34.94 0.62
N GLN A 76 18.30 -35.50 1.52
CA GLN A 76 18.19 -35.21 2.95
C GLN A 76 18.41 -33.72 3.25
N GLU A 77 19.39 -33.11 2.59
CA GLU A 77 19.63 -31.67 2.72
C GLU A 77 18.50 -30.84 2.09
N ALA A 78 17.97 -31.25 0.93
CA ALA A 78 16.82 -30.61 0.31
C ALA A 78 15.58 -30.66 1.22
N ARG A 79 15.33 -31.80 1.87
CA ARG A 79 14.26 -31.98 2.88
C ARG A 79 14.47 -31.14 4.13
N SER A 80 15.70 -30.92 4.55
CA SER A 80 16.03 -30.03 5.67
C SER A 80 15.81 -28.55 5.29
N ARG A 81 16.12 -28.20 4.05
CA ARG A 81 16.03 -26.83 3.52
C ARG A 81 14.62 -26.43 3.09
N ILE A 82 13.82 -27.35 2.58
CA ILE A 82 12.45 -27.19 2.04
C ILE A 82 12.33 -26.30 0.80
N GLN A 83 13.00 -25.15 0.78
CA GLN A 83 12.91 -24.18 -0.31
C GLN A 83 14.18 -23.35 -0.45
N THR A 84 14.40 -22.73 -1.61
CA THR A 84 15.42 -21.69 -1.78
C THR A 84 14.94 -20.39 -1.11
N LEU A 85 15.83 -19.72 -0.36
CA LEU A 85 15.55 -18.39 0.19
C LEU A 85 16.18 -17.33 -0.71
N TYR A 86 15.38 -16.40 -1.22
CA TYR A 86 15.84 -15.28 -2.04
C TYR A 86 15.98 -14.02 -1.18
N PHE A 87 17.05 -13.27 -1.41
CA PHE A 87 17.33 -11.97 -0.82
C PHE A 87 17.60 -10.97 -1.94
N ARG A 88 17.73 -9.67 -1.61
CA ARG A 88 17.86 -8.57 -2.59
C ARG A 88 18.97 -8.79 -3.64
N HIS A 89 20.09 -9.41 -3.26
CA HIS A 89 21.26 -9.56 -4.14
C HIS A 89 21.82 -10.98 -4.18
N ASN A 90 21.25 -11.93 -3.44
CA ASN A 90 21.72 -13.30 -3.39
C ASN A 90 20.60 -14.27 -3.01
N ASN A 91 20.89 -15.56 -3.06
CA ASN A 91 19.98 -16.60 -2.59
C ASN A 91 20.74 -17.66 -1.77
N THR A 92 20.00 -18.38 -0.93
CA THR A 92 20.48 -19.61 -0.31
C THR A 92 19.69 -20.78 -0.87
N PRO A 93 20.26 -21.54 -1.83
CA PRO A 93 19.52 -22.51 -2.61
C PRO A 93 19.16 -23.76 -1.79
N MET A 94 18.05 -24.40 -2.18
CA MET A 94 17.64 -25.71 -1.67
C MET A 94 18.64 -26.80 -2.09
N LEU A 95 19.08 -26.77 -3.35
CA LEU A 95 20.04 -27.71 -3.92
C LEU A 95 21.42 -27.05 -4.09
N PRO A 96 22.52 -27.83 -4.09
CA PRO A 96 23.84 -27.32 -4.46
C PRO A 96 23.84 -26.67 -5.85
N ARG A 97 24.59 -25.57 -6.01
CA ARG A 97 24.60 -24.77 -7.26
C ARG A 97 25.02 -25.56 -8.50
N CYS A 98 25.91 -26.55 -8.35
CA CYS A 98 26.30 -27.46 -9.43
C CYS A 98 25.14 -28.32 -9.96
N LEU A 99 24.05 -28.46 -9.21
CA LEU A 99 22.80 -29.04 -9.68
C LEU A 99 21.83 -27.95 -10.13
N SER A 100 21.50 -27.00 -9.24
CA SER A 100 20.41 -26.05 -9.47
C SER A 100 20.66 -25.05 -10.59
N GLU A 101 21.90 -24.62 -10.81
CA GLU A 101 22.26 -23.58 -11.79
C GLU A 101 22.98 -24.14 -13.02
N ASP A 102 23.18 -25.46 -13.07
CA ASP A 102 23.91 -26.13 -14.15
C ASP A 102 23.17 -27.38 -14.63
N LYS A 103 23.31 -28.52 -13.94
CA LYS A 103 22.83 -29.83 -14.44
C LYS A 103 21.31 -29.93 -14.59
N LEU A 104 20.55 -29.18 -13.80
CA LEU A 104 19.07 -29.19 -13.82
C LEU A 104 18.48 -28.00 -14.57
N SER A 105 19.11 -26.83 -14.47
CA SER A 105 18.62 -25.59 -15.08
C SER A 105 18.41 -25.73 -16.58
N LEU A 106 17.27 -25.26 -17.07
CA LEU A 106 16.86 -25.29 -18.48
C LEU A 106 17.60 -24.22 -19.32
N LEU A 107 18.93 -24.24 -19.25
CA LEU A 107 19.81 -23.31 -19.94
C LEU A 107 19.66 -23.41 -21.46
N GLU A 108 19.80 -22.26 -22.12
CA GLU A 108 19.69 -22.14 -23.57
C GLU A 108 20.64 -23.09 -24.30
N HIS A 109 20.10 -23.82 -25.29
CA HIS A 109 20.79 -24.79 -26.13
C HIS A 109 21.42 -26.00 -25.41
N GLN A 110 21.14 -26.19 -24.12
CA GLN A 110 21.60 -27.35 -23.37
C GLN A 110 20.48 -28.37 -23.20
N LEU A 111 20.76 -29.62 -23.57
CA LEU A 111 19.80 -30.70 -23.43
C LEU A 111 19.60 -31.04 -21.94
N ARG A 112 18.35 -31.02 -21.49
CA ARG A 112 17.95 -31.29 -20.11
C ARG A 112 16.75 -32.24 -20.04
N PRO A 113 16.68 -33.11 -19.03
CA PRO A 113 15.51 -33.95 -18.79
C PRO A 113 14.39 -33.09 -18.21
N THR A 114 13.18 -33.31 -18.69
CA THR A 114 11.99 -32.57 -18.26
C THR A 114 10.83 -33.52 -17.99
N ILE A 115 9.88 -33.08 -17.16
CA ILE A 115 8.51 -33.61 -17.14
C ILE A 115 7.64 -32.60 -17.86
N THR A 116 6.91 -33.03 -18.88
CA THR A 116 6.05 -32.18 -19.69
C THR A 116 4.60 -32.39 -19.34
N LEU A 117 3.89 -31.28 -19.18
CA LEU A 117 2.44 -31.21 -19.17
C LEU A 117 2.00 -30.56 -20.47
N GLU A 118 1.23 -31.27 -21.28
CA GLU A 118 0.53 -30.70 -22.42
C GLU A 118 -0.94 -30.53 -22.07
N ILE A 119 -1.39 -29.27 -22.09
CA ILE A 119 -2.73 -28.89 -21.68
C ILE A 119 -3.47 -28.40 -22.92
N THR A 120 -4.45 -29.19 -23.36
CA THR A 120 -5.31 -28.82 -24.49
C THR A 120 -6.46 -27.96 -23.99
N LEU A 121 -6.57 -26.75 -24.52
CA LEU A 121 -7.58 -25.74 -24.19
C LEU A 121 -8.53 -25.53 -25.37
N ASN A 122 -9.81 -25.30 -25.06
CA ASN A 122 -10.77 -24.76 -26.03
C ASN A 122 -10.66 -23.22 -26.12
N GLN A 123 -11.40 -22.61 -27.06
CA GLN A 123 -11.45 -21.15 -27.27
C GLN A 123 -11.93 -20.34 -26.06
N SER A 124 -12.48 -20.98 -25.02
CA SER A 124 -12.93 -20.35 -23.77
C SER A 124 -11.94 -20.59 -22.62
N ALA A 125 -10.71 -21.00 -22.95
CA ALA A 125 -9.64 -21.35 -22.00
C ALA A 125 -10.03 -22.46 -21.01
N GLU A 126 -10.83 -23.43 -21.47
CA GLU A 126 -11.20 -24.60 -20.68
C GLU A 126 -10.31 -25.78 -21.01
N ILE A 127 -9.77 -26.41 -19.97
CA ILE A 127 -9.02 -27.66 -20.07
C ILE A 127 -9.92 -28.75 -20.66
N GLN A 128 -9.55 -29.24 -21.83
CA GLN A 128 -10.18 -30.38 -22.50
C GLN A 128 -9.43 -31.68 -22.25
N ASN A 129 -8.09 -31.62 -22.20
CA ASN A 129 -7.22 -32.77 -21.99
C ASN A 129 -5.91 -32.34 -21.32
N VAL A 130 -5.32 -33.24 -20.54
CA VAL A 130 -4.02 -33.07 -19.90
C VAL A 130 -3.20 -34.34 -20.12
N GLU A 131 -2.07 -34.21 -20.79
CA GLU A 131 -1.10 -35.31 -20.97
C GLU A 131 0.18 -35.01 -20.19
N VAL A 132 0.68 -36.01 -19.47
CA VAL A 132 1.88 -35.90 -18.64
C VAL A 132 2.87 -36.97 -19.06
N TYR A 133 4.11 -36.59 -19.38
CA TYR A 133 5.15 -37.55 -19.76
C TYR A 133 6.57 -37.05 -19.50
N GLU A 134 7.51 -37.99 -19.38
CA GLU A 134 8.94 -37.69 -19.33
C GLU A 134 9.44 -37.28 -20.72
N SER A 135 10.11 -36.14 -20.82
CA SER A 135 10.63 -35.58 -22.07
C SER A 135 12.07 -35.08 -21.91
N ARG A 136 12.62 -34.51 -22.98
CA ARG A 136 13.86 -33.74 -22.96
C ARG A 136 13.69 -32.44 -23.72
N LEU A 137 14.29 -31.38 -23.21
CA LEU A 137 14.25 -30.05 -23.81
C LEU A 137 15.67 -29.56 -24.08
N SER A 138 15.87 -28.94 -25.24
CA SER A 138 16.96 -28.00 -25.46
C SER A 138 16.29 -26.65 -25.69
N SER A 139 16.40 -25.73 -24.72
CA SER A 139 15.71 -24.45 -24.78
C SER A 139 16.17 -23.68 -26.02
N HIS A 140 15.20 -23.21 -26.81
CA HIS A 140 15.48 -22.49 -28.06
C HIS A 140 16.05 -21.11 -27.79
N LYS A 141 15.63 -20.49 -26.68
CA LYS A 141 16.05 -19.15 -26.27
C LYS A 141 15.68 -18.93 -24.81
N ARG A 142 16.58 -18.29 -24.06
CA ARG A 142 16.29 -17.74 -22.74
C ARG A 142 15.97 -16.26 -22.87
N PHE A 143 14.75 -15.88 -22.50
CA PHE A 143 14.32 -14.49 -22.40
C PHE A 143 14.47 -13.97 -20.98
N THR A 144 14.82 -12.70 -20.86
CA THR A 144 14.45 -11.92 -19.68
C THR A 144 13.02 -11.40 -19.84
N TYR A 145 12.34 -11.06 -18.74
CA TYR A 145 11.04 -10.37 -18.81
C TYR A 145 11.09 -9.11 -19.69
N GLU A 146 12.18 -8.33 -19.59
CA GLU A 146 12.39 -7.16 -20.45
C GLU A 146 12.44 -7.52 -21.94
N GLN A 147 13.20 -8.57 -22.30
CA GLN A 147 13.31 -9.01 -23.70
C GLN A 147 12.01 -9.60 -24.23
N ALA A 148 11.20 -10.23 -23.38
CA ALA A 148 9.88 -10.73 -23.75
C ALA A 148 8.91 -9.56 -23.97
N ASP A 149 8.94 -8.53 -23.13
CA ASP A 149 8.15 -7.30 -23.34
C ASP A 149 8.58 -6.53 -24.60
N GLU A 150 9.88 -6.44 -24.88
CA GLU A 150 10.37 -5.93 -26.17
C GLU A 150 9.78 -6.71 -27.36
N ALA A 151 9.68 -8.03 -27.25
CA ALA A 151 9.08 -8.87 -28.29
C ALA A 151 7.57 -8.65 -28.43
N LEU A 152 6.87 -8.28 -27.35
CA LEU A 152 5.46 -7.86 -27.42
C LEU A 152 5.28 -6.52 -28.15
N MET A 153 6.24 -5.60 -28.00
CA MET A 153 6.14 -4.25 -28.58
C MET A 153 6.64 -4.16 -30.03
N ASP A 154 7.67 -4.92 -30.40
CA ASP A 154 8.29 -4.85 -31.72
C ASP A 154 7.89 -6.05 -32.60
N ILE A 155 6.87 -5.83 -33.42
CA ILE A 155 6.34 -6.81 -34.39
C ILE A 155 7.34 -7.25 -35.46
N SER A 156 8.46 -6.54 -35.63
CA SER A 156 9.48 -6.90 -36.62
C SER A 156 10.36 -8.06 -36.15
N ARG A 157 10.35 -8.36 -34.85
CA ARG A 157 11.16 -9.44 -34.28
C ARG A 157 10.58 -10.82 -34.61
N PRO A 158 11.43 -11.83 -34.90
CA PRO A 158 10.98 -13.16 -35.27
C PRO A 158 10.23 -13.90 -34.15
N ASP A 159 10.51 -13.55 -32.89
CA ASP A 159 9.88 -14.10 -31.70
C ASP A 159 8.58 -13.39 -31.30
N SER A 160 8.26 -12.24 -31.91
CA SER A 160 7.12 -11.40 -31.52
C SER A 160 5.79 -12.13 -31.60
N ASN A 161 5.50 -12.83 -32.71
CA ASN A 161 4.24 -13.55 -32.87
C ASN A 161 4.03 -14.62 -31.79
N PHE A 162 5.08 -15.37 -31.46
CA PHE A 162 5.02 -16.42 -30.46
C PHE A 162 4.77 -15.85 -29.06
N ILE A 163 5.53 -14.83 -28.65
CA ILE A 163 5.37 -14.19 -27.33
C ILE A 163 4.00 -13.49 -27.23
N TYR A 164 3.56 -12.83 -28.30
CA TYR A 164 2.24 -12.22 -28.37
C TYR A 164 1.11 -13.25 -28.17
N ARG A 165 1.21 -14.42 -28.80
CA ARG A 165 0.24 -15.51 -28.58
C ARG A 165 0.25 -16.02 -27.14
N CYS A 166 1.43 -16.17 -26.55
CA CYS A 166 1.53 -16.55 -25.14
C CYS A 166 0.83 -15.52 -24.24
N TRP A 167 1.04 -14.23 -24.51
CA TRP A 167 0.36 -13.14 -23.80
C TRP A 167 -1.16 -13.16 -23.98
N GLN A 168 -1.67 -13.36 -25.21
CA GLN A 168 -3.11 -13.45 -25.47
C GLN A 168 -3.78 -14.57 -24.66
N TRP A 169 -3.15 -15.74 -24.60
CA TRP A 169 -3.67 -16.86 -23.82
C TRP A 169 -3.56 -16.63 -22.31
N ALA A 170 -2.48 -16.01 -21.84
CA ALA A 170 -2.32 -15.63 -20.44
C ALA A 170 -3.40 -14.62 -20.01
N GLU A 171 -3.69 -13.61 -20.83
CA GLU A 171 -4.77 -12.66 -20.58
C GLU A 171 -6.12 -13.36 -20.51
N GLN A 172 -6.42 -14.28 -21.43
CA GLN A 172 -7.68 -15.04 -21.40
C GLN A 172 -7.81 -15.92 -20.13
N LEU A 173 -6.73 -16.61 -19.74
CA LEU A 173 -6.68 -17.40 -18.51
C LEU A 173 -6.93 -16.54 -17.27
N TYR A 174 -6.24 -15.40 -17.20
CA TYR A 174 -6.44 -14.41 -16.15
C TYR A 174 -7.90 -13.94 -16.08
N GLN A 175 -8.46 -13.50 -17.22
CA GLN A 175 -9.85 -13.03 -17.29
C GLN A 175 -10.84 -14.11 -16.84
N ARG A 176 -10.64 -15.36 -17.25
CA ARG A 176 -11.47 -16.48 -16.81
C ARG A 176 -11.38 -16.70 -15.30
N ARG A 177 -10.17 -16.66 -14.74
CA ARG A 177 -9.92 -16.86 -13.31
C ARG A 177 -10.66 -15.80 -12.47
N ILE A 178 -10.58 -14.53 -12.87
CA ILE A 178 -11.25 -13.42 -12.16
C ILE A 178 -12.77 -13.37 -12.41
N GLN A 179 -13.26 -13.84 -13.58
CA GLN A 179 -14.70 -13.92 -13.87
C GLN A 179 -15.39 -15.05 -13.08
N SER A 180 -14.66 -16.10 -12.73
CA SER A 180 -15.23 -17.29 -12.09
C SER A 180 -15.65 -17.11 -10.62
N LYS A 181 -15.32 -15.97 -9.98
CA LYS A 181 -15.91 -15.35 -8.77
C LYS A 181 -15.08 -14.09 -8.41
N ASN A 182 -15.74 -13.06 -7.84
CA ASN A 182 -15.29 -11.66 -7.70
C ASN A 182 -14.03 -11.34 -6.85
N PHE A 183 -13.23 -12.32 -6.40
CA PHE A 183 -12.00 -12.04 -5.64
C PHE A 183 -10.79 -12.67 -6.32
N ASP A 184 -9.98 -11.83 -6.97
CA ASP A 184 -8.61 -12.15 -7.33
C ASP A 184 -7.71 -11.71 -6.18
N GLY A 185 -7.10 -12.65 -5.48
CA GLY A 185 -6.11 -12.32 -4.46
C GLY A 185 -4.84 -11.74 -5.09
N LEU A 186 -4.51 -12.06 -6.34
CA LEU A 186 -3.22 -11.69 -6.93
C LEU A 186 -3.13 -10.23 -7.39
N THR A 187 -4.25 -9.57 -7.66
CA THR A 187 -4.28 -8.19 -8.14
C THR A 187 -5.22 -7.36 -7.29
N LEU A 188 -4.67 -6.34 -6.61
CA LEU A 188 -5.41 -5.46 -5.71
C LEU A 188 -5.59 -4.06 -6.34
N PRO A 189 -6.53 -3.25 -5.83
CA PRO A 189 -6.62 -1.83 -6.18
C PRO A 189 -5.27 -1.11 -5.97
N GLU A 190 -5.00 -0.06 -6.75
CA GLU A 190 -3.79 0.81 -6.63
C GLU A 190 -2.46 0.21 -7.09
N GLY A 191 -2.45 -0.93 -7.77
CA GLY A 191 -1.23 -1.51 -8.35
C GLY A 191 -0.41 -2.33 -7.37
N TYR A 192 -1.04 -2.84 -6.30
CA TYR A 192 -0.46 -3.87 -5.45
C TYR A 192 -0.78 -5.26 -6.00
N TYR A 193 0.17 -6.18 -5.87
CA TYR A 193 0.05 -7.55 -6.35
C TYR A 193 0.28 -8.51 -5.19
N LEU A 194 -0.39 -9.66 -5.15
CA LEU A 194 -0.05 -10.73 -4.22
C LEU A 194 0.60 -11.90 -4.96
N ASP A 195 1.43 -12.67 -4.24
CA ASP A 195 1.89 -13.99 -4.68
C ASP A 195 0.84 -15.09 -4.38
N GLU A 196 1.15 -16.33 -4.78
CA GLU A 196 0.33 -17.51 -4.48
C GLU A 196 0.10 -17.74 -2.97
N ASN A 197 0.93 -17.17 -2.09
CA ASN A 197 0.78 -17.26 -0.64
C ASN A 197 -0.03 -16.11 -0.04
N GLY A 198 -0.48 -15.15 -0.84
CA GLY A 198 -1.18 -13.95 -0.38
C GLY A 198 -0.23 -12.87 0.17
N ASN A 199 1.06 -12.93 -0.12
CA ASN A 199 2.03 -11.90 0.27
C ASN A 199 2.10 -10.79 -0.76
N LEU A 200 2.22 -9.55 -0.31
CA LEU A 200 2.36 -8.40 -1.19
C LEU A 200 3.70 -8.40 -1.95
N LEU A 201 3.62 -8.26 -3.26
CA LEU A 201 4.74 -8.10 -4.17
C LEU A 201 5.01 -6.61 -4.38
N SER A 202 6.29 -6.23 -4.38
CA SER A 202 6.70 -4.85 -4.68
C SER A 202 6.38 -4.47 -6.13
N THR A 203 5.98 -3.21 -6.35
CA THR A 203 5.59 -2.65 -7.65
C THR A 203 6.64 -2.79 -8.77
N ASP A 204 7.92 -2.86 -8.44
CA ASP A 204 9.01 -3.06 -9.41
C ASP A 204 8.92 -4.40 -10.18
N PHE A 205 8.37 -5.45 -9.55
CA PHE A 205 8.31 -6.80 -10.14
C PHE A 205 7.13 -6.98 -11.11
N ALA A 206 6.03 -6.27 -10.88
CA ALA A 206 4.81 -6.41 -11.67
C ALA A 206 4.74 -5.46 -12.87
N ARG A 207 5.88 -4.83 -13.24
CA ARG A 207 5.93 -3.83 -14.32
C ARG A 207 5.83 -4.42 -15.73
N TYR A 208 6.07 -5.72 -15.90
CA TYR A 208 6.21 -6.37 -17.21
C TYR A 208 4.98 -7.17 -17.60
N GLN A 209 4.52 -7.02 -18.84
CA GLN A 209 3.38 -7.79 -19.38
C GLN A 209 3.71 -9.28 -19.50
N SER A 210 4.97 -9.61 -19.79
CA SER A 210 5.46 -10.99 -19.86
C SER A 210 5.47 -11.72 -18.51
N TYR A 211 5.40 -11.00 -17.38
CA TYR A 211 5.23 -11.63 -16.07
C TYR A 211 3.89 -12.37 -15.98
N LEU A 212 2.82 -11.78 -16.52
CA LEU A 212 1.50 -12.40 -16.58
C LEU A 212 1.53 -13.73 -17.33
N ILE A 213 2.37 -13.84 -18.38
CA ILE A 213 2.53 -15.08 -19.16
C ILE A 213 2.95 -16.22 -18.26
N ILE A 214 4.09 -16.06 -17.58
CA ILE A 214 4.65 -17.11 -16.73
C ILE A 214 3.73 -17.36 -15.54
N GLN A 215 3.20 -16.31 -14.90
CA GLN A 215 2.28 -16.45 -13.79
C GLN A 215 1.08 -17.34 -14.14
N GLU A 216 0.32 -17.00 -15.18
CA GLU A 216 -0.91 -17.73 -15.52
C GLU A 216 -0.62 -19.11 -16.11
N PHE A 217 0.49 -19.28 -16.83
CA PHE A 217 0.88 -20.60 -17.36
C PHE A 217 1.29 -21.55 -16.23
N MET A 218 2.03 -21.06 -15.22
CA MET A 218 2.38 -21.85 -14.04
C MET A 218 1.16 -22.14 -13.16
N ILE A 219 0.25 -21.18 -12.98
CA ILE A 219 -1.02 -21.40 -12.27
C ILE A 219 -1.84 -22.48 -12.98
N LEU A 220 -1.97 -22.40 -14.31
CA LEU A 220 -2.67 -23.41 -15.12
C LEU A 220 -2.02 -24.79 -14.97
N ALA A 221 -0.69 -24.89 -15.10
CA ALA A 221 0.03 -26.15 -14.97
C ALA A 221 -0.12 -26.78 -13.58
N ASN A 222 0.02 -25.99 -12.52
CA ASN A 222 -0.17 -26.44 -11.14
C ASN A 222 -1.61 -26.88 -10.86
N THR A 223 -2.61 -26.19 -11.43
CA THR A 223 -4.02 -26.55 -11.32
C THR A 223 -4.33 -27.85 -12.07
N ALA A 224 -3.89 -27.94 -13.32
CA ALA A 224 -4.06 -29.12 -14.17
C ALA A 224 -3.39 -30.35 -13.55
N MET A 225 -2.18 -30.19 -12.98
CA MET A 225 -1.50 -31.25 -12.27
C MET A 225 -2.26 -31.70 -11.02
N ALA A 226 -2.74 -30.76 -10.20
CA ALA A 226 -3.52 -31.10 -9.00
C ALA A 226 -4.77 -31.92 -9.35
N GLN A 227 -5.48 -31.53 -10.41
CA GLN A 227 -6.64 -32.26 -10.92
C GLN A 227 -6.25 -33.63 -11.49
N TRP A 228 -5.14 -33.71 -12.24
CA TRP A 228 -4.65 -34.96 -12.81
C TRP A 228 -4.24 -35.97 -11.73
N LEU A 229 -3.54 -35.51 -10.68
CA LEU A 229 -3.16 -36.33 -9.53
C LEU A 229 -4.39 -36.90 -8.80
N ASP A 230 -5.39 -36.05 -8.55
CA ASP A 230 -6.65 -36.43 -7.90
C ASP A 230 -7.44 -37.45 -8.74
N GLN A 231 -7.60 -37.19 -10.04
CA GLN A 231 -8.29 -38.10 -10.97
C GLN A 231 -7.66 -39.49 -11.06
N HIS A 232 -6.33 -39.57 -10.94
CA HIS A 232 -5.58 -40.82 -10.97
C HIS A 232 -5.38 -41.46 -9.59
N ASN A 233 -5.94 -40.86 -8.52
CA ASN A 233 -5.77 -41.29 -7.13
C ASN A 233 -4.29 -41.44 -6.72
N ILE A 234 -3.45 -40.51 -7.17
CA ILE A 234 -2.02 -40.48 -6.86
C ILE A 234 -1.85 -39.69 -5.56
N PRO A 235 -1.27 -40.27 -4.48
CA PRO A 235 -0.97 -39.50 -3.29
C PRO A 235 -0.02 -38.35 -3.62
N ALA A 236 -0.32 -37.14 -3.16
CA ALA A 236 0.43 -35.94 -3.52
C ALA A 236 0.32 -34.86 -2.45
N ILE A 237 1.23 -33.89 -2.51
CA ILE A 237 1.17 -32.71 -1.67
C ILE A 237 0.43 -31.59 -2.41
N TYR A 238 -0.72 -31.22 -1.88
CA TYR A 238 -1.52 -30.07 -2.32
C TYR A 238 -1.15 -28.81 -1.55
N ARG A 239 -1.37 -27.65 -2.16
CA ARG A 239 -1.21 -26.32 -1.55
C ARG A 239 -2.59 -25.71 -1.36
N ASN A 240 -3.05 -25.72 -0.12
CA ASN A 240 -4.39 -25.28 0.26
C ASN A 240 -4.35 -23.89 0.85
N HIS A 241 -5.32 -23.04 0.51
CA HIS A 241 -5.44 -21.70 1.09
C HIS A 241 -6.90 -21.45 1.44
N MET A 242 -7.25 -21.57 2.72
CA MET A 242 -8.63 -21.48 3.20
C MET A 242 -8.98 -20.07 3.67
N HIS A 243 -10.23 -19.66 3.47
CA HIS A 243 -10.76 -18.40 4.01
C HIS A 243 -11.03 -18.50 5.51
N ARG A 244 -10.85 -17.41 6.27
CA ARG A 244 -11.22 -17.37 7.69
C ARG A 244 -12.75 -17.35 7.86
N ALA A 245 -13.28 -18.21 8.72
CA ALA A 245 -14.71 -18.29 9.01
C ALA A 245 -15.37 -16.97 9.49
N ILE A 246 -14.58 -15.96 9.92
CA ILE A 246 -15.01 -14.65 10.42
C ILE A 246 -14.64 -13.52 9.43
N GLY A 247 -14.28 -13.84 8.17
CA GLY A 247 -14.05 -12.80 7.16
C GLY A 247 -15.36 -12.09 6.77
N PRO A 248 -15.32 -10.76 6.51
CA PRO A 248 -16.51 -10.01 6.14
C PRO A 248 -17.10 -10.52 4.82
N GLU A 249 -18.42 -10.32 4.61
CA GLU A 249 -19.05 -10.63 3.32
C GLU A 249 -18.35 -9.90 2.16
N GLN A 250 -18.37 -10.50 0.98
CA GLN A 250 -17.54 -10.12 -0.17
C GLN A 250 -17.64 -8.63 -0.58
N THR A 251 -18.81 -8.02 -0.45
CA THR A 251 -19.03 -6.58 -0.72
C THR A 251 -18.27 -5.66 0.23
N HIS A 252 -18.03 -6.09 1.47
CA HIS A 252 -17.25 -5.34 2.46
C HIS A 252 -15.74 -5.51 2.27
N GLN A 253 -15.29 -6.59 1.62
CA GLN A 253 -13.87 -6.83 1.36
C GLN A 253 -13.31 -5.82 0.34
N PHE A 254 -13.99 -5.62 -0.78
CA PHE A 254 -13.55 -4.65 -1.78
C PHE A 254 -13.57 -3.20 -1.26
N ALA A 255 -14.62 -2.83 -0.51
CA ALA A 255 -14.71 -1.50 0.09
C ALA A 255 -13.60 -1.25 1.12
N ALA A 256 -13.22 -2.24 1.92
CA ALA A 256 -12.13 -2.12 2.89
C ALA A 256 -10.75 -2.01 2.22
N LEU A 257 -10.52 -2.68 1.08
CA LEU A 257 -9.29 -2.52 0.29
C LEU A 257 -9.21 -1.15 -0.39
N VAL A 258 -10.32 -0.67 -0.97
CA VAL A 258 -10.38 0.67 -1.59
C VAL A 258 -10.20 1.80 -0.57
N ASN A 259 -10.58 1.56 0.70
CA ASN A 259 -10.40 2.53 1.78
C ASN A 259 -9.02 2.44 2.46
N ALA A 260 -8.19 1.47 2.14
CA ALA A 260 -6.83 1.40 2.66
C ALA A 260 -6.01 2.55 2.07
N GLN A 261 -5.28 3.30 2.92
CA GLN A 261 -4.53 4.49 2.49
C GLN A 261 -3.03 4.22 2.35
N SER A 262 -2.59 3.00 2.65
CA SER A 262 -1.18 2.61 2.58
C SER A 262 -1.02 1.11 2.28
N GLU A 263 0.14 0.75 1.76
CA GLU A 263 0.56 -0.64 1.55
C GLU A 263 0.40 -1.51 2.80
N GLU A 264 0.77 -0.96 3.96
CA GLU A 264 0.71 -1.63 5.25
C GLU A 264 -0.73 -1.82 5.75
N ASP A 265 -1.61 -0.86 5.46
CA ASP A 265 -3.05 -0.99 5.77
C ASP A 265 -3.72 -2.02 4.86
N THR A 266 -3.41 -2.01 3.56
CA THR A 266 -3.87 -3.01 2.59
C THR A 266 -3.44 -4.41 3.04
N ARG A 267 -2.17 -4.57 3.41
CA ARG A 267 -1.62 -5.82 3.93
C ARG A 267 -2.33 -6.28 5.20
N ARG A 268 -2.58 -5.37 6.15
CA ARG A 268 -3.26 -5.66 7.41
C ARG A 268 -4.70 -6.12 7.18
N VAL A 269 -5.41 -5.44 6.29
CA VAL A 269 -6.78 -5.76 5.89
C VAL A 269 -6.83 -7.15 5.24
N LEU A 270 -5.94 -7.46 4.29
CA LEU A 270 -5.87 -8.76 3.63
C LEU A 270 -5.55 -9.91 4.60
N MET A 271 -4.52 -9.72 5.42
CA MET A 271 -4.10 -10.73 6.41
C MET A 271 -5.14 -10.94 7.53
N SER A 272 -6.11 -10.03 7.68
CA SER A 272 -7.24 -10.23 8.59
C SER A 272 -8.27 -11.24 8.06
N TRP A 273 -8.33 -11.46 6.74
CA TRP A 273 -9.32 -12.31 6.06
C TRP A 273 -8.78 -13.66 5.60
N LEU A 274 -7.48 -13.73 5.33
CA LEU A 274 -6.81 -14.89 4.77
C LEU A 274 -6.13 -15.72 5.87
N ASN A 275 -6.25 -17.05 5.79
CA ASN A 275 -5.32 -17.92 6.51
C ASN A 275 -4.04 -18.06 5.68
N PRO A 276 -2.88 -18.34 6.30
CA PRO A 276 -1.71 -18.77 5.56
C PRO A 276 -2.07 -19.96 4.67
N ALA A 277 -1.48 -20.01 3.46
CA ALA A 277 -1.56 -21.21 2.65
C ALA A 277 -0.73 -22.33 3.31
N GLU A 278 -1.23 -23.56 3.26
CA GLU A 278 -0.69 -24.73 3.94
C GLU A 278 -0.58 -25.93 2.98
N TYR A 279 0.44 -26.77 3.16
CA TYR A 279 0.58 -28.04 2.46
C TYR A 279 -0.23 -29.13 3.14
N GLY A 280 -0.88 -29.99 2.34
CA GLY A 280 -1.65 -31.11 2.86
C GLY A 280 -1.80 -32.27 1.87
N PRO A 281 -2.25 -33.45 2.35
CA PRO A 281 -2.44 -34.65 1.53
C PRO A 281 -3.72 -34.61 0.67
N GLU A 282 -4.66 -33.72 0.99
CA GLU A 282 -5.96 -33.62 0.31
C GLU A 282 -6.15 -32.23 -0.32
N PRO A 283 -6.82 -32.13 -1.49
CA PRO A 283 -7.13 -30.86 -2.14
C PRO A 283 -8.35 -30.20 -1.49
N HIS A 284 -8.12 -29.17 -0.70
CA HIS A 284 -9.19 -28.33 -0.12
C HIS A 284 -9.47 -27.07 -0.94
N GLY A 285 -8.61 -26.77 -1.92
CA GLY A 285 -8.71 -25.61 -2.78
C GLY A 285 -7.85 -24.43 -2.33
N HIS A 286 -7.87 -23.38 -3.14
CA HIS A 286 -6.99 -22.22 -2.99
C HIS A 286 -7.78 -20.92 -3.15
N PHE A 287 -8.17 -20.33 -2.03
CA PHE A 287 -9.07 -19.17 -1.98
C PHE A 287 -8.52 -17.95 -2.74
N ALA A 288 -7.27 -17.54 -2.49
CA ALA A 288 -6.71 -16.36 -3.15
C ALA A 288 -6.52 -16.53 -4.67
N LEU A 289 -6.42 -17.76 -5.15
CA LEU A 289 -6.30 -18.06 -6.59
C LEU A 289 -7.66 -18.39 -7.22
N ASN A 290 -8.70 -18.56 -6.39
CA ASN A 290 -10.02 -19.03 -6.76
C ASN A 290 -10.01 -20.39 -7.50
N LEU A 291 -9.28 -21.38 -6.93
CA LEU A 291 -9.12 -22.71 -7.51
C LEU A 291 -9.68 -23.79 -6.58
N SER A 292 -10.29 -24.83 -7.15
CA SER A 292 -10.82 -25.98 -6.37
C SER A 292 -9.73 -26.95 -5.91
N ALA A 293 -8.62 -27.02 -6.64
CA ALA A 293 -7.46 -27.81 -6.29
C ALA A 293 -6.20 -27.10 -6.81
N TYR A 294 -5.13 -27.12 -6.03
CA TYR A 294 -3.85 -26.51 -6.39
C TYR A 294 -2.72 -27.29 -5.74
N CYS A 295 -1.61 -27.47 -6.46
CA CYS A 295 -0.39 -28.08 -5.94
C CYS A 295 0.81 -27.38 -6.55
N HIS A 296 1.93 -27.33 -5.84
CA HIS A 296 3.17 -26.87 -6.47
C HIS A 296 3.82 -28.01 -7.25
N PHE A 297 4.11 -27.77 -8.53
CA PHE A 297 4.76 -28.71 -9.44
C PHE A 297 5.83 -28.06 -10.32
N THR A 298 5.75 -26.74 -10.53
CA THR A 298 6.50 -26.01 -11.55
C THR A 298 7.86 -25.47 -11.09
N SER A 299 8.31 -25.73 -9.86
CA SER A 299 9.63 -25.25 -9.40
C SER A 299 10.41 -26.21 -8.49
N PRO A 300 10.66 -27.46 -8.93
CA PRO A 300 11.35 -28.50 -8.15
C PRO A 300 12.82 -28.21 -7.83
N ILE A 301 13.50 -27.29 -8.52
CA ILE A 301 14.87 -26.88 -8.19
C ILE A 301 14.90 -26.11 -6.86
N ARG A 302 13.81 -25.38 -6.57
CA ARG A 302 13.73 -24.45 -5.43
C ARG A 302 12.65 -24.78 -4.41
N ARG A 303 11.82 -25.80 -4.62
CA ARG A 303 10.77 -26.24 -3.67
C ARG A 303 10.72 -27.76 -3.55
N TYR A 304 10.83 -28.24 -2.32
CA TYR A 304 10.80 -29.67 -1.99
C TYR A 304 9.42 -30.34 -2.22
N PRO A 305 8.27 -29.67 -1.98
CA PRO A 305 6.95 -30.21 -2.33
C PRO A 305 6.83 -30.60 -3.82
N ASP A 306 7.34 -29.75 -4.73
CA ASP A 306 7.36 -30.01 -6.16
C ASP A 306 8.20 -31.27 -6.48
N LEU A 307 9.37 -31.44 -5.83
CA LEU A 307 10.20 -32.64 -5.97
C LEU A 307 9.48 -33.92 -5.50
N ILE A 308 8.71 -33.85 -4.42
CA ILE A 308 7.89 -34.98 -3.95
C ILE A 308 6.84 -35.32 -5.01
N ASN A 309 6.09 -34.32 -5.49
CA ASN A 309 5.07 -34.53 -6.51
C ASN A 309 5.66 -35.09 -7.82
N HIS A 310 6.84 -34.63 -8.25
CA HIS A 310 7.57 -35.18 -9.40
C HIS A 310 7.87 -36.68 -9.23
N ARG A 311 8.30 -37.10 -8.04
CA ARG A 311 8.57 -38.52 -7.74
C ARG A 311 7.30 -39.37 -7.85
N MET A 312 6.16 -38.85 -7.37
CA MET A 312 4.86 -39.53 -7.44
C MET A 312 4.39 -39.68 -8.90
N VAL A 313 4.50 -38.62 -9.69
CA VAL A 313 4.18 -38.64 -11.13
C VAL A 313 5.07 -39.65 -11.86
N LYS A 314 6.39 -39.62 -11.66
CA LYS A 314 7.31 -40.56 -12.35
C LYS A 314 7.05 -42.02 -11.99
N ALA A 315 6.76 -42.31 -10.72
CA ALA A 315 6.38 -43.65 -10.31
C ALA A 315 5.10 -44.12 -11.02
N HIS A 316 4.10 -43.23 -11.12
CA HIS A 316 2.85 -43.51 -11.85
C HIS A 316 3.11 -43.81 -13.33
N LEU A 317 3.84 -42.93 -14.02
CA LEU A 317 4.15 -43.07 -15.45
C LEU A 317 4.90 -44.38 -15.78
N LYS A 318 5.71 -44.87 -14.84
CA LYS A 318 6.47 -46.13 -14.97
C LYS A 318 5.71 -47.36 -14.52
N GLY A 319 4.48 -47.21 -13.99
CA GLY A 319 3.70 -48.31 -13.39
C GLY A 319 4.39 -48.91 -12.16
N GLN A 320 5.17 -48.11 -11.43
CA GLN A 320 5.91 -48.53 -10.24
C GLN A 320 5.11 -48.23 -8.97
N SER A 321 5.47 -48.87 -7.86
CA SER A 321 4.95 -48.51 -6.54
C SER A 321 5.34 -47.07 -6.19
N TYR A 322 4.40 -46.32 -5.62
CA TYR A 322 4.68 -44.97 -5.17
C TYR A 322 5.75 -44.96 -4.06
N PRO A 323 6.70 -44.00 -4.10
CA PRO A 323 7.75 -43.90 -3.08
C PRO A 323 7.23 -43.43 -1.72
N TYR A 324 6.05 -42.81 -1.67
CA TYR A 324 5.43 -42.28 -0.46
C TYR A 324 3.97 -42.76 -0.38
N SER A 325 3.58 -43.28 0.79
CA SER A 325 2.18 -43.54 1.13
C SER A 325 1.43 -42.24 1.45
N ILE A 326 0.10 -42.29 1.59
CA ILE A 326 -0.67 -41.11 2.00
C ILE A 326 -0.28 -40.65 3.42
N GLU A 327 0.08 -41.58 4.29
CA GLU A 327 0.60 -41.29 5.63
C GLU A 327 1.98 -40.60 5.56
N ASP A 328 2.86 -41.03 4.65
CA ASP A 328 4.15 -40.37 4.41
C ASP A 328 3.94 -38.95 3.87
N ILE A 329 3.01 -38.76 2.93
CA ILE A 329 2.65 -37.45 2.39
C ILE A 329 2.16 -36.53 3.51
N GLN A 330 1.26 -37.00 4.38
CA GLN A 330 0.77 -36.22 5.51
C GLN A 330 1.91 -35.82 6.46
N ALA A 331 2.80 -36.75 6.81
CA ALA A 331 3.95 -36.46 7.66
C ALA A 331 4.94 -35.48 7.00
N LEU A 332 5.15 -35.60 5.69
CA LEU A 332 5.99 -34.67 4.92
C LEU A 332 5.38 -33.27 4.88
N SER A 333 4.07 -33.13 4.63
CA SER A 333 3.35 -31.86 4.68
C SER A 333 3.52 -31.15 6.04
N GLN A 334 3.34 -31.88 7.15
CA GLN A 334 3.54 -31.33 8.50
C GLN A 334 4.98 -30.88 8.74
N HIS A 335 5.97 -31.66 8.29
CA HIS A 335 7.39 -31.29 8.40
C HIS A 335 7.74 -30.05 7.58
N ILE A 336 7.21 -29.94 6.36
CA ILE A 336 7.38 -28.78 5.48
C ILE A 336 6.85 -27.52 6.18
N GLU A 337 5.61 -27.57 6.69
CA GLU A 337 4.97 -26.44 7.36
C GLU A 337 5.72 -26.00 8.62
N ALA A 338 6.04 -26.93 9.52
CA ALA A 338 6.78 -26.63 10.74
C ALA A 338 8.16 -26.00 10.43
N THR A 339 8.80 -26.45 9.36
CA THR A 339 10.10 -25.90 8.94
C THR A 339 9.97 -24.49 8.36
N ILE A 340 8.94 -24.22 7.55
CA ILE A 340 8.68 -22.87 7.01
C ILE A 340 8.40 -21.89 8.15
N GLN A 341 7.53 -22.25 9.10
CA GLN A 341 7.21 -21.43 10.26
C GLN A 341 8.45 -21.11 11.10
N ALA A 342 9.27 -22.13 11.40
CA ALA A 342 10.53 -21.92 12.14
C ALA A 342 11.51 -21.00 11.39
N GLN A 343 11.56 -21.08 10.05
CA GLN A 343 12.38 -20.20 9.22
C GLN A 343 11.90 -18.74 9.28
N GLU A 344 10.59 -18.50 9.23
CA GLU A 344 10.00 -17.16 9.35
C GLU A 344 10.25 -16.54 10.73
N GLU A 345 10.08 -17.30 11.81
CA GLU A 345 10.36 -16.85 13.17
C GLU A 345 11.84 -16.49 13.37
N THR A 346 12.72 -17.35 12.85
CA THR A 346 14.17 -17.10 12.85
C THR A 346 14.50 -15.84 12.06
N HIS A 347 13.87 -15.64 10.90
CA HIS A 347 14.06 -14.45 10.07
C HIS A 347 13.61 -13.18 10.80
N LYS A 348 12.41 -13.17 11.38
CA LYS A 348 11.88 -12.05 12.17
C LYS A 348 12.83 -11.70 13.32
N THR A 349 13.31 -12.71 14.05
CA THR A 349 14.25 -12.53 15.16
C THR A 349 15.58 -11.97 14.70
N TYR A 350 16.13 -12.48 13.59
CA TYR A 350 17.37 -11.97 12.99
C TYR A 350 17.24 -10.50 12.57
N CYS A 351 16.15 -10.12 11.90
CA CYS A 351 15.92 -8.74 11.46
C CYS A 351 15.82 -7.79 12.66
N LYS A 352 15.08 -8.18 13.71
CA LYS A 352 15.02 -7.40 14.96
C LYS A 352 16.40 -7.23 15.59
N ALA A 353 17.21 -8.28 15.65
CA ALA A 353 18.56 -8.22 16.20
C ALA A 353 19.50 -7.31 15.37
N GLN A 354 19.42 -7.38 14.03
CA GLN A 354 20.20 -6.49 13.15
C GLN A 354 19.78 -5.02 13.29
N GLN A 355 18.48 -4.76 13.36
CA GLN A 355 17.95 -3.42 13.59
C GLN A 355 18.38 -2.86 14.95
N ARG A 356 18.34 -3.69 16.00
CA ARG A 356 18.87 -3.33 17.33
C ARG A 356 20.35 -2.96 17.26
N GLN A 357 21.19 -3.78 16.62
CA GLN A 357 22.62 -3.49 16.46
C GLN A 357 22.87 -2.19 15.69
N LEU A 358 22.06 -1.91 14.65
CA LEU A 358 22.13 -0.67 13.91
C LEU A 358 21.83 0.53 14.83
N TYR A 359 20.75 0.46 15.61
CA TYR A 359 20.37 1.52 16.54
C TYR A 359 21.41 1.72 17.65
N GLU A 360 21.92 0.64 18.25
CA GLU A 360 23.02 0.70 19.22
C GLU A 360 24.26 1.40 18.63
N ALA A 361 24.63 1.08 17.39
CA ALA A 361 25.75 1.73 16.72
C ALA A 361 25.48 3.22 16.40
N GLN A 362 24.27 3.56 15.97
CA GLN A 362 23.85 4.94 15.72
C GLN A 362 23.91 5.79 16.99
N LEU A 363 23.44 5.25 18.13
CA LEU A 363 23.46 5.94 19.43
C LEU A 363 24.86 6.31 19.93
N GLN A 364 25.90 5.61 19.47
CA GLN A 364 27.29 5.92 19.83
C GLN A 364 27.90 7.07 19.01
N SER A 365 27.20 7.62 18.02
CA SER A 365 27.74 8.62 17.10
C SER A 365 26.83 9.83 16.94
N PRO A 366 27.12 10.94 17.65
CA PRO A 366 26.37 12.20 17.52
C PRO A 366 26.29 12.73 16.09
N GLU A 367 27.35 12.55 15.30
CA GLU A 367 27.40 12.97 13.89
C GLU A 367 26.38 12.21 13.03
N ILE A 368 26.20 10.91 13.28
CA ILE A 368 25.22 10.10 12.56
C ILE A 368 23.82 10.52 12.97
N ILE A 369 23.56 10.65 14.28
CA ILE A 369 22.24 11.05 14.81
C ILE A 369 21.79 12.37 14.18
N ALA A 370 22.68 13.37 14.11
CA ALA A 370 22.38 14.67 13.52
C ALA A 370 22.00 14.63 12.02
N GLN A 371 22.45 13.60 11.29
CA GLN A 371 22.20 13.43 9.86
C GLN A 371 20.97 12.55 9.56
N LEU A 372 20.35 11.93 10.58
CA LEU A 372 19.24 11.01 10.36
C LEU A 372 18.02 11.74 9.77
N PRO A 373 17.36 11.15 8.75
CA PRO A 373 16.04 11.59 8.33
C PRO A 373 15.04 11.59 9.49
N GLN A 374 14.01 12.43 9.39
CA GLN A 374 13.05 12.65 10.46
C GLN A 374 12.41 11.33 10.97
N GLY A 375 11.93 10.48 10.07
CA GLY A 375 11.33 9.19 10.45
C GLY A 375 12.30 8.18 11.04
N GLU A 376 13.58 8.20 10.63
CA GLU A 376 14.61 7.33 11.22
C GLU A 376 14.97 7.78 12.64
N PHE A 377 15.03 9.11 12.87
CA PHE A 377 15.21 9.66 14.20
C PHE A 377 14.06 9.28 15.14
N SER A 378 12.80 9.35 14.69
CA SER A 378 11.64 8.94 15.50
C SER A 378 11.73 7.49 15.97
N LEU A 379 12.15 6.58 15.08
CA LEU A 379 12.35 5.18 15.42
C LEU A 379 13.50 4.99 16.42
N LEU A 380 14.61 5.71 16.21
CA LEU A 380 15.77 5.67 17.11
C LEU A 380 15.43 6.23 18.50
N LEU A 381 14.66 7.31 18.57
CA LEU A 381 14.21 7.93 19.81
C LEU A 381 13.37 6.98 20.66
N ARG A 382 12.40 6.30 20.04
CA ARG A 382 11.60 5.27 20.71
C ARG A 382 12.47 4.14 21.23
N PHE A 383 13.35 3.61 20.39
CA PHE A 383 14.26 2.54 20.77
C PHE A 383 15.15 2.93 21.95
N ALA A 384 15.74 4.13 21.92
CA ALA A 384 16.65 4.60 22.96
C ALA A 384 15.95 4.74 24.32
N LEU A 385 14.72 5.26 24.35
CA LEU A 385 13.95 5.39 25.59
C LEU A 385 13.51 4.03 26.14
N GLU A 386 13.16 3.07 25.28
CA GLU A 386 12.85 1.69 25.69
C GLU A 386 14.07 0.97 26.31
N ASP A 387 15.29 1.25 25.82
CA ASP A 387 16.53 0.64 26.30
C ASP A 387 17.28 1.48 27.35
N GLN A 388 16.67 2.57 27.87
CA GLN A 388 17.26 3.50 28.87
C GLN A 388 18.57 4.16 28.40
N GLN A 389 18.64 4.51 27.12
CA GLN A 389 19.77 5.17 26.46
C GLN A 389 19.38 6.54 25.87
N GLY A 390 18.24 7.11 26.26
CA GLY A 390 17.74 8.36 25.70
C GLY A 390 18.69 9.54 25.89
N GLU A 391 19.51 9.55 26.95
CA GLU A 391 20.47 10.65 27.22
C GLU A 391 21.36 10.97 26.01
N ASN A 392 21.73 9.95 25.22
CA ASN A 392 22.55 10.11 24.01
C ASN A 392 21.86 10.93 22.90
N LEU A 393 20.52 11.01 22.92
CA LEU A 393 19.72 11.73 21.94
C LEU A 393 19.29 13.13 22.41
N LYS A 394 19.47 13.47 23.70
CA LYS A 394 18.95 14.71 24.28
C LYS A 394 19.36 15.96 23.50
N ALA A 395 20.66 16.10 23.21
CA ALA A 395 21.18 17.29 22.53
C ALA A 395 20.63 17.45 21.09
N GLU A 396 20.45 16.34 20.38
CA GLU A 396 19.84 16.37 19.04
C GLU A 396 18.33 16.63 19.13
N ALA A 397 17.63 16.01 20.08
CA ALA A 397 16.21 16.24 20.30
C ALA A 397 15.93 17.72 20.59
N GLU A 398 16.74 18.37 21.43
CA GLU A 398 16.70 19.82 21.67
C GLU A 398 16.90 20.62 20.38
N THR A 399 17.91 20.27 19.58
CA THR A 399 18.23 20.94 18.31
C THR A 399 17.10 20.83 17.29
N ARG A 400 16.49 19.64 17.18
CA ARG A 400 15.35 19.39 16.29
C ARG A 400 14.10 20.13 16.74
N LEU A 401 13.84 20.16 18.05
CA LEU A 401 12.72 20.90 18.63
C LEU A 401 12.84 22.39 18.35
N GLN A 402 14.05 22.98 18.52
CA GLN A 402 14.32 24.39 18.23
C GLN A 402 14.20 24.73 16.74
N SER A 403 14.58 23.82 15.85
CA SER A 403 14.47 24.02 14.40
C SER A 403 13.10 23.66 13.82
N GLY A 404 12.18 23.11 14.63
CA GLY A 404 10.88 22.63 14.18
C GLY A 404 10.94 21.36 13.33
N ASN A 405 12.07 20.65 13.33
CA ASN A 405 12.27 19.40 12.59
C ASN A 405 11.88 18.18 13.45
N VAL A 406 10.66 18.20 13.99
CA VAL A 406 10.11 17.17 14.89
C VAL A 406 8.75 16.71 14.38
N THR A 407 8.46 15.42 14.52
CA THR A 407 7.13 14.88 14.23
C THR A 407 6.24 14.96 15.46
N VAL A 408 4.93 14.84 15.27
CA VAL A 408 3.98 14.68 16.39
C VAL A 408 4.30 13.44 17.24
N GLU A 409 4.79 12.36 16.61
CA GLU A 409 5.20 11.14 17.33
C GLU A 409 6.42 11.43 18.22
N ASP A 410 7.40 12.21 17.75
CA ASP A 410 8.54 12.64 18.56
C ASP A 410 8.08 13.47 19.75
N LEU A 411 7.17 14.43 19.53
CA LEU A 411 6.63 15.28 20.60
C LEU A 411 5.87 14.44 21.64
N PHE A 412 5.08 13.45 21.20
CA PHE A 412 4.42 12.50 22.10
C PHE A 412 5.44 11.72 22.93
N VAL A 413 6.46 11.15 22.28
CA VAL A 413 7.50 10.36 22.93
C VAL A 413 8.30 11.22 23.93
N LEU A 414 8.79 12.39 23.52
CA LEU A 414 9.54 13.32 24.38
C LEU A 414 8.71 13.81 25.57
N LEU A 415 7.42 14.09 25.35
CA LEU A 415 6.55 14.63 26.39
C LEU A 415 6.10 13.58 27.40
N LEU A 416 5.62 12.41 26.93
CA LEU A 416 4.91 11.45 27.78
C LEU A 416 5.71 10.20 28.13
N LEU A 417 6.79 9.89 27.40
CA LEU A 417 7.65 8.71 27.61
C LEU A 417 9.11 9.07 27.92
N GLY A 418 9.52 10.31 27.63
CA GLY A 418 10.91 10.78 27.68
C GLY A 418 11.33 11.43 28.99
N ASP A 419 10.82 10.97 30.13
CA ASP A 419 11.04 11.64 31.42
C ASP A 419 12.53 11.82 31.78
N GLU A 420 13.38 10.88 31.36
CA GLU A 420 14.83 10.93 31.55
C GLU A 420 15.52 12.08 30.78
N LEU A 421 14.90 12.58 29.70
CA LEU A 421 15.49 13.64 28.88
C LEU A 421 15.29 15.04 29.48
N GLN A 422 14.28 15.21 30.33
CA GLN A 422 13.90 16.50 30.90
C GLN A 422 13.63 17.58 29.85
N LEU A 423 12.86 17.22 28.80
CA LEU A 423 12.50 18.11 27.67
C LEU A 423 11.02 18.51 27.64
N GLN A 424 10.25 18.16 28.66
CA GLN A 424 8.80 18.35 28.68
C GLN A 424 8.43 19.84 28.61
N GLU A 425 9.17 20.71 29.30
CA GLU A 425 8.94 22.16 29.29
C GLU A 425 9.12 22.74 27.89
N GLN A 426 10.22 22.40 27.22
CA GLN A 426 10.54 22.84 25.86
C GLN A 426 9.50 22.33 24.85
N VAL A 427 9.01 21.09 25.02
CA VAL A 427 7.94 20.55 24.18
C VAL A 427 6.63 21.31 24.41
N LEU A 428 6.27 21.61 25.67
CA LEU A 428 5.07 22.39 26.00
C LEU A 428 5.15 23.85 25.52
N GLU A 429 6.35 24.43 25.48
CA GLU A 429 6.62 25.73 24.86
C GLU A 429 6.43 25.65 23.34
N TYR A 430 7.04 24.67 22.67
CA TYR A 430 6.88 24.44 21.23
C TYR A 430 5.41 24.27 20.82
N LEU A 431 4.63 23.50 21.58
CA LEU A 431 3.20 23.29 21.34
C LEU A 431 2.37 24.57 21.53
N GLY A 432 2.88 25.59 22.22
CA GLY A 432 2.26 26.90 22.34
C GLY A 432 2.01 27.56 20.98
N ASP A 433 2.97 27.40 20.05
CA ASP A 433 2.89 27.90 18.68
C ASP A 433 2.27 26.87 17.71
N HIS A 434 2.17 25.59 18.12
CA HIS A 434 1.73 24.45 17.32
C HIS A 434 0.51 23.73 17.93
N LEU A 435 -0.57 24.47 18.17
CA LEU A 435 -1.75 23.99 18.91
C LEU A 435 -2.41 22.72 18.32
N TYR A 436 -2.33 22.53 17.00
CA TYR A 436 -2.88 21.33 16.35
C TYR A 436 -2.18 20.03 16.81
N ASP A 437 -0.87 20.11 17.05
CA ASP A 437 -0.08 18.95 17.45
C ASP A 437 -0.42 18.50 18.88
N ALA A 438 -0.80 19.43 19.76
CA ALA A 438 -1.25 19.11 21.11
C ALA A 438 -2.50 18.21 21.11
N ALA A 439 -3.46 18.47 20.21
CA ALA A 439 -4.63 17.61 20.05
C ALA A 439 -4.27 16.23 19.48
N SER A 440 -3.30 16.20 18.55
CA SER A 440 -2.80 14.96 17.96
C SER A 440 -2.06 14.09 18.99
N ILE A 441 -1.25 14.69 19.87
CA ILE A 441 -0.56 14.00 20.99
C ILE A 441 -1.57 13.36 21.94
N VAL A 442 -2.65 14.07 22.31
CA VAL A 442 -3.72 13.50 23.16
C VAL A 442 -4.36 12.29 22.48
N SER A 443 -4.62 12.37 21.17
CA SER A 443 -5.16 11.25 20.40
C SER A 443 -4.21 10.05 20.38
N ILE A 444 -2.91 10.27 20.17
CA ILE A 444 -1.89 9.22 20.22
C ILE A 444 -1.85 8.59 21.61
N ALA A 445 -1.86 9.41 22.67
CA ALA A 445 -1.83 8.94 24.04
C ALA A 445 -3.03 8.04 24.40
N LEU A 446 -4.25 8.38 23.97
CA LEU A 446 -5.44 7.54 24.18
C LEU A 446 -5.34 6.16 23.50
N ASN A 447 -4.57 6.05 22.42
CA ASN A 447 -4.39 4.79 21.71
C ASN A 447 -3.21 3.97 22.25
N GLN A 448 -2.16 4.62 22.75
CA GLN A 448 -0.89 3.95 23.12
C GLN A 448 -0.70 3.80 24.64
N ILE A 449 -1.31 4.64 25.47
CA ILE A 449 -1.18 4.60 26.93
C ILE A 449 -2.37 3.85 27.52
N GLU A 450 -2.16 2.63 27.99
CA GLU A 450 -3.21 1.74 28.53
C GLU A 450 -4.07 2.40 29.62
N ALA A 451 -3.48 3.29 30.44
CA ALA A 451 -4.20 3.97 31.51
C ALA A 451 -5.20 5.03 31.02
N TRP A 452 -5.13 5.49 29.77
CA TRP A 452 -5.98 6.55 29.22
C TRP A 452 -7.11 5.93 28.39
N HIS A 453 -8.34 5.96 28.90
CA HIS A 453 -9.44 5.19 28.33
C HIS A 453 -10.28 5.96 27.31
N SER A 454 -10.58 7.23 27.57
CA SER A 454 -11.45 8.03 26.71
C SER A 454 -11.28 9.53 26.96
N SER A 455 -11.70 10.35 25.99
CA SER A 455 -11.74 11.80 26.13
C SER A 455 -13.07 12.40 25.68
N ALA A 456 -13.47 13.52 26.29
CA ALA A 456 -14.64 14.29 25.88
C ALA A 456 -14.33 15.80 25.88
N TYR A 457 -14.93 16.52 24.93
CA TYR A 457 -14.91 17.98 24.91
C TYR A 457 -16.21 18.53 25.49
N VAL A 458 -16.10 19.40 26.50
CA VAL A 458 -17.24 20.09 27.11
C VAL A 458 -17.25 21.54 26.62
N GLU A 459 -18.11 21.81 25.62
CA GLU A 459 -18.30 23.15 25.06
C GLU A 459 -19.25 23.99 25.94
N VAL A 460 -18.82 25.21 26.27
CA VAL A 460 -19.52 26.09 27.22
C VAL A 460 -20.29 27.20 26.52
N SER A 461 -19.75 27.74 25.42
CA SER A 461 -20.35 28.83 24.66
C SER A 461 -20.70 28.40 23.24
N GLN A 462 -21.86 28.89 22.77
CA GLN A 462 -22.33 28.68 21.40
C GLN A 462 -21.88 29.79 20.44
N GLU A 463 -21.38 30.91 20.98
CA GLU A 463 -20.90 32.07 20.23
C GLU A 463 -19.46 32.43 20.67
N PRO A 464 -18.66 33.07 19.79
CA PRO A 464 -17.31 33.52 20.13
C PRO A 464 -17.29 34.51 21.32
N PRO A 465 -16.27 34.44 22.19
CA PRO A 465 -15.22 33.42 22.22
C PRO A 465 -15.78 32.05 22.62
N PHE A 466 -15.40 31.02 21.84
CA PHE A 466 -15.69 29.63 22.15
C PHE A 466 -14.84 29.17 23.31
N MET A 467 -15.47 28.51 24.28
CA MET A 467 -14.81 28.00 25.48
C MET A 467 -15.05 26.51 25.60
N THR A 468 -13.98 25.75 25.79
CA THR A 468 -14.03 24.28 25.82
C THR A 468 -13.13 23.72 26.90
N TRP A 469 -13.62 22.76 27.68
CA TRP A 469 -12.78 21.89 28.49
C TRP A 469 -12.51 20.58 27.76
N LEU A 470 -11.33 20.00 28.02
CA LEU A 470 -11.01 18.62 27.70
C LEU A 470 -11.11 17.80 28.99
N GLU A 471 -11.85 16.69 28.93
CA GLU A 471 -11.91 15.68 29.98
C GLU A 471 -11.24 14.42 29.47
N ILE A 472 -10.37 13.81 30.28
CA ILE A 472 -9.73 12.53 29.98
C ILE A 472 -9.93 11.57 31.16
N LEU A 473 -10.43 10.37 30.87
CA LEU A 473 -10.57 9.30 31.85
C LEU A 473 -9.24 8.54 31.97
N ILE A 474 -8.58 8.68 33.12
CA ILE A 474 -7.31 8.00 33.43
C ILE A 474 -7.54 7.06 34.60
N GLY A 475 -7.31 5.76 34.40
CA GLY A 475 -7.78 4.75 35.35
C GLY A 475 -9.30 4.83 35.51
N GLU A 476 -9.77 4.96 36.75
CA GLU A 476 -11.19 5.14 37.08
C GLU A 476 -11.57 6.62 37.30
N GLN A 477 -10.65 7.56 37.10
CA GLN A 477 -10.84 8.97 37.46
C GLN A 477 -10.86 9.89 36.24
N LEU A 478 -11.82 10.82 36.23
CA LEU A 478 -11.97 11.82 35.18
C LEU A 478 -11.19 13.09 35.54
N TRP A 479 -10.31 13.53 34.64
CA TRP A 479 -9.44 14.68 34.86
C TRP A 479 -9.65 15.77 33.82
N THR A 480 -9.67 17.03 34.25
CA THR A 480 -9.83 18.21 33.40
C THR A 480 -8.99 19.38 33.94
N THR A 481 -8.99 20.50 33.23
CA THR A 481 -8.34 21.75 33.67
C THR A 481 -9.31 22.62 34.46
N ALA A 482 -8.79 23.44 35.38
CA ALA A 482 -9.60 24.41 36.12
C ALA A 482 -10.28 25.42 35.18
N LYS A 483 -9.54 25.93 34.19
CA LYS A 483 -10.01 26.90 33.18
C LYS A 483 -10.19 26.26 31.80
N PRO A 484 -11.17 26.70 30.99
CA PRO A 484 -11.35 26.19 29.64
C PRO A 484 -10.31 26.77 28.68
N GLY A 485 -10.08 26.09 27.55
CA GLY A 485 -9.43 26.69 26.38
C GLY A 485 -10.38 27.69 25.70
N ILE A 486 -9.86 28.81 25.21
CA ILE A 486 -10.65 29.96 24.75
C ILE A 486 -10.17 30.47 23.38
N SER A 487 -11.01 30.36 22.35
CA SER A 487 -10.64 30.84 21.01
C SER A 487 -11.82 31.45 20.26
N MET A 488 -11.54 32.23 19.21
CA MET A 488 -12.58 32.82 18.36
C MET A 488 -13.24 31.80 17.42
N ASN A 489 -12.73 30.57 17.34
CA ASN A 489 -13.36 29.46 16.63
C ASN A 489 -13.37 28.18 17.48
N LYS A 490 -14.33 27.28 17.22
CA LYS A 490 -14.53 26.04 18.01
C LYS A 490 -13.31 25.13 18.02
N THR A 491 -12.67 24.95 16.86
CA THR A 491 -11.50 24.08 16.70
C THR A 491 -10.31 24.60 17.52
N GLY A 492 -10.06 25.90 17.48
CA GLY A 492 -9.01 26.55 18.27
C GLY A 492 -9.24 26.43 19.77
N ALA A 493 -10.50 26.52 20.23
CA ALA A 493 -10.83 26.34 21.64
C ALA A 493 -10.56 24.90 22.10
N LYS A 494 -10.84 23.90 21.25
CA LYS A 494 -10.49 22.48 21.48
C LYS A 494 -8.98 22.25 21.54
N HIS A 495 -8.22 22.77 20.58
CA HIS A 495 -6.77 22.62 20.57
C HIS A 495 -6.11 23.29 21.78
N GLN A 496 -6.58 24.48 22.17
CA GLN A 496 -6.12 25.12 23.40
C GLN A 496 -6.49 24.33 24.64
N ALA A 497 -7.67 23.69 24.68
CA ALA A 497 -8.04 22.81 25.78
C ALA A 497 -7.08 21.60 25.88
N CYS A 498 -6.67 21.02 24.76
CA CYS A 498 -5.66 19.95 24.72
C CYS A 498 -4.30 20.42 25.28
N LEU A 499 -3.80 21.57 24.81
CA LEU A 499 -2.54 22.11 25.31
C LEU A 499 -2.62 22.44 26.81
N ALA A 500 -3.70 23.09 27.26
CA ALA A 500 -3.90 23.42 28.66
C ALA A 500 -3.96 22.16 29.53
N TRP A 501 -4.61 21.11 29.04
CA TRP A 501 -4.69 19.83 29.73
C TRP A 501 -3.30 19.17 29.84
N LEU A 502 -2.52 19.14 28.75
CA LEU A 502 -1.16 18.61 28.77
C LEU A 502 -0.29 19.40 29.77
N LYS A 503 -0.31 20.74 29.74
CA LYS A 503 0.42 21.58 30.72
C LYS A 503 0.02 21.24 32.15
N ALA A 504 -1.29 21.22 32.44
CA ALA A 504 -1.80 20.93 33.77
C ALA A 504 -1.42 19.53 34.26
N LYS A 505 -1.30 18.54 33.36
CA LYS A 505 -0.81 17.21 33.71
C LYS A 505 0.61 17.25 34.27
N PHE A 506 1.53 17.97 33.62
CA PHE A 506 2.93 18.05 34.06
C PHE A 506 3.13 18.96 35.27
N GLU A 507 2.32 20.01 35.40
CA GLU A 507 2.31 20.89 36.57
C GLU A 507 1.64 20.25 37.80
N GLY A 508 0.92 19.13 37.62
CA GLY A 508 0.14 18.49 38.68
C GLY A 508 -1.09 19.31 39.10
N THR A 509 -1.62 20.14 38.20
CA THR A 509 -2.74 21.06 38.44
C THR A 509 -4.06 20.63 37.82
N LEU A 510 -4.13 19.39 37.31
CA LEU A 510 -5.39 18.78 36.87
C LEU A 510 -6.38 18.69 38.03
N VAL A 511 -7.66 18.91 37.72
CA VAL A 511 -8.76 18.89 38.67
C VAL A 511 -9.85 17.92 38.24
N HIS A 512 -10.66 17.48 39.19
CA HIS A 512 -11.91 16.77 38.89
C HIS A 512 -12.94 17.76 38.29
N PRO A 513 -13.85 17.35 37.37
CA PRO A 513 -14.79 18.26 36.71
C PRO A 513 -15.68 19.11 37.62
N GLU A 514 -15.92 18.68 38.86
CA GLU A 514 -16.67 19.45 39.85
C GLU A 514 -15.92 20.69 40.38
N HIS A 515 -14.59 20.75 40.21
CA HIS A 515 -13.71 21.82 40.68
C HIS A 515 -13.34 22.81 39.55
N ARG A 516 -14.11 22.85 38.46
CA ARG A 516 -13.94 23.84 37.40
C ARG A 516 -14.18 25.26 37.92
N GLU A 517 -13.38 26.19 37.43
CA GLU A 517 -13.66 27.60 37.62
C GLU A 517 -14.85 28.04 36.77
N ALA A 518 -15.61 29.03 37.25
CA ALA A 518 -16.68 29.62 36.48
C ALA A 518 -16.11 30.25 35.19
N PRO A 519 -16.68 29.94 34.01
CA PRO A 519 -16.17 30.46 32.75
C PRO A 519 -16.34 31.98 32.68
N PRO A 520 -15.39 32.73 32.11
CA PRO A 520 -15.47 34.18 32.02
C PRO A 520 -16.69 34.61 31.20
N ILE A 521 -17.39 35.65 31.64
CA ILE A 521 -18.57 36.19 30.93
C ILE A 521 -18.11 36.85 29.62
N PRO A 522 -18.66 36.49 28.44
CA PRO A 522 -18.29 37.13 27.18
C PRO A 522 -18.62 38.63 27.19
N GLN A 523 -17.65 39.48 26.87
CA GLN A 523 -17.91 40.91 26.63
C GLN A 523 -18.39 41.09 25.17
N PRO A 524 -19.48 41.83 24.90
CA PRO A 524 -19.95 42.04 23.54
C PRO A 524 -18.97 42.89 22.73
N SER A 525 -18.46 42.34 21.62
CA SER A 525 -17.70 43.10 20.62
C SER A 525 -18.65 43.91 19.73
N ALA A 526 -18.27 45.15 19.38
CA ALA A 526 -19.03 46.04 18.50
C ALA A 526 -19.34 45.39 17.12
N PRO A 527 -20.49 45.71 16.49
CA PRO A 527 -20.87 45.15 15.20
C PRO A 527 -19.87 45.56 14.11
N LYS A 528 -19.45 44.61 13.27
CA LYS A 528 -18.62 44.88 12.08
C LYS A 528 -19.49 45.44 10.96
N PRO A 529 -18.99 46.42 10.17
CA PRO A 529 -19.74 46.96 9.03
C PRO A 529 -19.98 45.87 7.95
N PRO A 530 -21.07 45.97 7.18
CA PRO A 530 -21.42 44.96 6.19
C PRO A 530 -20.34 44.75 5.11
N PRO A 531 -20.12 43.51 4.64
CA PRO A 531 -19.00 43.15 3.75
C PRO A 531 -18.92 43.96 2.44
N VAL A 532 -20.06 44.49 1.96
CA VAL A 532 -20.15 45.24 0.70
C VAL A 532 -19.34 46.54 0.71
N ILE A 533 -19.12 47.12 1.89
CA ILE A 533 -18.35 48.37 2.06
C ILE A 533 -16.87 48.13 1.77
N HIS A 534 -16.37 46.94 2.11
CA HIS A 534 -15.00 46.56 1.77
C HIS A 534 -14.80 46.47 0.24
N LYS A 535 -15.80 45.97 -0.50
CA LYS A 535 -15.77 45.93 -1.97
C LYS A 535 -15.76 47.32 -2.60
N LEU A 536 -16.53 48.26 -2.04
CA LEU A 536 -16.52 49.65 -2.49
C LEU A 536 -15.18 50.34 -2.20
N ARG A 537 -14.56 50.11 -1.03
CA ARG A 537 -13.22 50.63 -0.72
C ARG A 537 -12.15 50.14 -1.71
N GLN A 538 -12.26 48.90 -2.18
CA GLN A 538 -11.33 48.28 -3.13
C GLN A 538 -11.67 48.49 -4.61
N TYR A 539 -12.71 49.26 -4.93
CA TYR A 539 -13.09 49.50 -6.32
C TYR A 539 -11.97 50.23 -7.09
N GLN A 540 -11.69 49.74 -8.31
CA GLN A 540 -10.69 50.28 -9.24
C GLN A 540 -11.28 50.37 -10.66
N GLU A 541 -10.70 51.24 -11.48
CA GLU A 541 -11.09 51.45 -12.88
C GLU A 541 -10.97 50.14 -13.69
N GLY A 542 -12.12 49.62 -14.17
CA GLY A 542 -12.21 48.35 -14.89
C GLY A 542 -13.09 47.30 -14.21
N HIS A 543 -13.41 47.46 -12.92
CA HIS A 543 -14.36 46.60 -12.23
C HIS A 543 -15.81 46.84 -12.69
N ASN A 544 -16.68 45.84 -12.52
CA ASN A 544 -18.07 45.91 -12.97
C ASN A 544 -18.90 46.83 -12.06
N CYS A 545 -19.02 48.10 -12.46
CA CYS A 545 -19.68 49.14 -11.67
C CYS A 545 -21.17 48.86 -11.47
N LEU A 546 -21.82 48.26 -12.48
CA LEU A 546 -23.25 48.01 -12.44
C LEU A 546 -23.59 46.93 -11.38
N SER A 547 -22.82 45.84 -11.37
CA SER A 547 -22.98 44.78 -10.37
C SER A 547 -22.67 45.28 -8.96
N LEU A 548 -21.59 46.04 -8.79
CA LEU A 548 -21.24 46.60 -7.49
C LEU A 548 -22.30 47.58 -6.97
N LEU A 549 -22.87 48.42 -7.84
CA LEU A 549 -23.93 49.37 -7.48
C LEU A 549 -25.20 48.65 -7.01
N MET A 550 -25.59 47.56 -7.68
CA MET A 550 -26.74 46.75 -7.27
C MET A 550 -26.49 46.04 -5.93
N GLU A 551 -25.28 45.49 -5.74
CA GLU A 551 -24.87 44.89 -4.46
C GLU A 551 -24.90 45.91 -3.31
N LEU A 552 -24.46 47.15 -3.56
CA LEU A 552 -24.50 48.24 -2.58
C LEU A 552 -25.93 48.61 -2.19
N CYS A 553 -26.83 48.76 -3.17
CA CYS A 553 -28.23 49.07 -2.88
C CYS A 553 -28.88 47.96 -2.02
N GLN A 554 -28.57 46.70 -2.32
CA GLN A 554 -29.10 45.58 -1.56
C GLN A 554 -28.46 45.46 -0.16
N GLY A 555 -27.14 45.57 -0.06
CA GLY A 555 -26.40 45.37 1.19
C GLY A 555 -26.57 46.50 2.21
N LEU A 556 -26.89 47.71 1.75
CA LEU A 556 -27.13 48.91 2.57
C LEU A 556 -28.61 49.32 2.57
N GLN A 557 -29.49 48.49 2.00
CA GLN A 557 -30.94 48.73 1.92
C GLN A 557 -31.35 50.07 1.26
N TRP A 558 -30.55 50.60 0.34
CA TRP A 558 -30.90 51.79 -0.43
C TRP A 558 -31.92 51.48 -1.53
N PRO A 559 -32.69 52.50 -1.98
CA PRO A 559 -33.50 52.41 -3.19
C PRO A 559 -32.67 51.95 -4.39
N GLN A 560 -33.28 51.16 -5.27
CA GLN A 560 -32.60 50.69 -6.49
C GLN A 560 -32.25 51.85 -7.41
N ALA A 561 -31.07 51.81 -8.02
CA ALA A 561 -30.63 52.83 -8.98
C ALA A 561 -31.52 52.82 -10.25
N GLU A 562 -32.00 54.00 -10.64
CA GLU A 562 -32.85 54.19 -11.81
C GLU A 562 -32.00 54.51 -13.04
N PHE A 563 -32.34 53.90 -14.18
CA PHE A 563 -31.62 54.09 -15.44
C PHE A 563 -32.56 54.55 -16.56
N GLU A 564 -32.31 55.74 -17.09
CA GLU A 564 -33.07 56.33 -18.19
C GLU A 564 -32.19 56.34 -19.46
N ILE A 565 -32.68 55.78 -20.57
CA ILE A 565 -31.91 55.64 -21.82
C ILE A 565 -32.63 56.32 -22.97
N VAL A 566 -31.90 57.16 -23.70
CA VAL A 566 -32.37 57.86 -24.90
C VAL A 566 -31.43 57.56 -26.07
N GLU A 567 -31.98 57.39 -27.27
CA GLU A 567 -31.19 57.27 -28.51
C GLU A 567 -30.62 58.63 -28.90
N HIS A 568 -29.33 58.67 -29.21
CA HIS A 568 -28.54 59.86 -29.51
C HIS A 568 -27.71 59.62 -30.78
N GLU A 569 -27.26 60.68 -31.46
CA GLU A 569 -26.52 60.55 -32.74
C GLU A 569 -25.21 59.73 -32.63
N GLN A 570 -24.66 59.59 -31.41
CA GLN A 570 -23.42 58.87 -31.12
C GLN A 570 -23.65 57.50 -30.41
N GLY A 571 -24.89 57.02 -30.34
CA GLY A 571 -25.28 55.76 -29.69
C GLY A 571 -26.41 55.94 -28.68
N PHE A 572 -26.34 55.23 -27.56
CA PHE A 572 -27.32 55.33 -26.47
C PHE A 572 -26.74 56.20 -25.35
N HIS A 573 -27.42 57.28 -25.00
CA HIS A 573 -27.14 58.06 -23.78
C HIS A 573 -27.94 57.47 -22.62
N CYS A 574 -27.27 57.16 -21.53
CA CYS A 574 -27.90 56.66 -20.31
C CYS A 574 -27.60 57.59 -19.15
N GLU A 575 -28.61 57.89 -18.34
CA GLU A 575 -28.48 58.55 -17.04
C GLU A 575 -28.84 57.56 -15.93
N CYS A 576 -28.03 57.51 -14.88
CA CYS A 576 -28.17 56.68 -13.68
C CYS A 576 -28.43 57.61 -12.50
N ARG A 577 -29.50 57.39 -11.74
CA ARG A 577 -29.84 58.15 -10.54
C ARG A 577 -29.95 57.20 -9.35
N LEU A 578 -29.17 57.45 -8.31
CA LEU A 578 -29.26 56.74 -7.04
C LEU A 578 -29.63 57.72 -5.93
N LYS A 579 -30.67 57.39 -5.16
CA LYS A 579 -31.02 58.13 -3.94
C LYS A 579 -30.34 57.46 -2.74
N VAL A 580 -29.51 58.20 -2.03
CA VAL A 580 -28.89 57.78 -0.76
C VAL A 580 -29.29 58.82 0.28
N ASP A 581 -30.06 58.37 1.27
CA ASP A 581 -30.71 59.25 2.27
C ASP A 581 -31.47 60.41 1.60
N ASP A 582 -31.07 61.67 1.87
CA ASP A 582 -31.66 62.89 1.30
C ASP A 582 -30.95 63.41 0.04
N GLU A 583 -29.87 62.75 -0.40
CA GLU A 583 -29.10 63.14 -1.58
C GLU A 583 -29.37 62.25 -2.79
N VAL A 584 -29.31 62.84 -3.99
CA VAL A 584 -29.43 62.11 -5.26
C VAL A 584 -28.12 62.23 -6.04
N ILE A 585 -27.48 61.09 -6.26
CA ILE A 585 -26.24 60.98 -7.03
C ILE A 585 -26.60 60.62 -8.47
N ILE A 586 -26.13 61.43 -9.42
CA ILE A 586 -26.43 61.27 -10.84
C ILE A 586 -25.15 60.99 -11.62
N GLY A 587 -25.22 60.01 -12.52
CA GLY A 587 -24.15 59.65 -13.43
C GLY A 587 -24.66 59.51 -14.86
N SER A 588 -23.86 59.91 -15.86
CA SER A 588 -24.25 59.78 -17.26
C SER A 588 -23.17 59.10 -18.10
N GLY A 589 -23.58 58.46 -19.20
CA GLY A 589 -22.67 57.77 -20.10
C GLY A 589 -23.26 57.51 -21.48
N ILE A 590 -22.47 57.71 -22.52
CA ILE A 590 -22.83 57.42 -23.92
C ILE A 590 -22.05 56.20 -24.39
N ALA A 591 -22.71 55.24 -25.04
CA ALA A 591 -22.03 54.13 -25.71
C ALA A 591 -22.82 53.59 -26.91
N SER A 592 -22.17 52.82 -27.77
CA SER A 592 -22.79 52.17 -28.93
C SER A 592 -23.84 51.09 -28.57
N SER A 593 -23.90 50.63 -27.32
CA SER A 593 -24.92 49.68 -26.85
C SER A 593 -25.57 50.14 -25.54
N LYS A 594 -26.86 49.81 -25.35
CA LYS A 594 -27.61 50.11 -24.11
C LYS A 594 -26.93 49.55 -22.86
N LYS A 595 -26.36 48.34 -22.95
CA LYS A 595 -25.66 47.67 -21.83
C LYS A 595 -24.41 48.43 -21.43
N THR A 596 -23.59 48.84 -22.40
CA THR A 596 -22.36 49.59 -22.15
C THR A 596 -22.66 51.02 -21.68
N ALA A 597 -23.75 51.63 -22.16
CA ALA A 597 -24.19 52.96 -21.72
C ALA A 597 -24.59 52.96 -20.24
N LYS A 598 -25.35 51.94 -19.78
CA LYS A 598 -25.67 51.76 -18.35
C LYS A 598 -24.42 51.60 -17.48
N HIS A 599 -23.45 50.79 -17.95
CA HIS A 599 -22.22 50.57 -17.22
C HIS A 599 -21.38 51.87 -17.10
N ARG A 600 -21.35 52.69 -18.16
CA ARG A 600 -20.69 54.00 -18.13
C ARG A 600 -21.41 55.01 -17.23
N ALA A 601 -22.75 54.98 -17.20
CA ALA A 601 -23.54 55.86 -16.33
C ALA A 601 -23.46 55.48 -14.83
N ALA A 602 -23.33 54.18 -14.51
CA ALA A 602 -23.18 53.71 -13.13
C ALA A 602 -21.81 54.04 -12.51
N ARG A 603 -20.76 54.13 -13.33
CA ARG A 603 -19.39 54.37 -12.89
C ARG A 603 -19.20 55.67 -12.08
N PRO A 604 -19.60 56.86 -12.55
CA PRO A 604 -19.46 58.09 -11.77
C PRO A 604 -20.26 58.06 -10.46
N VAL A 605 -21.38 57.33 -10.40
CA VAL A 605 -22.15 57.12 -9.15
C VAL A 605 -21.34 56.32 -8.13
N VAL A 606 -20.73 55.21 -8.56
CA VAL A 606 -19.87 54.37 -7.69
C VAL A 606 -18.63 55.13 -7.23
N GLU A 607 -17.97 55.88 -8.13
CA GLU A 607 -16.79 56.69 -7.79
C GLU A 607 -17.14 57.81 -6.81
N GLN A 608 -18.32 58.42 -6.93
CA GLN A 608 -18.78 59.42 -5.98
C GLN A 608 -19.08 58.81 -4.61
N LEU A 609 -19.74 57.65 -4.55
CA LEU A 609 -19.97 56.91 -3.31
C LEU A 609 -18.65 56.55 -2.61
N GLN A 610 -17.65 56.09 -3.37
CA GLN A 610 -16.33 55.75 -2.85
C GLN A 610 -15.62 56.99 -2.24
N LYS A 611 -15.80 58.18 -2.85
CA LYS A 611 -15.27 59.44 -2.31
C LYS A 611 -16.00 59.90 -1.05
N THR A 612 -17.33 59.81 -1.02
CA THR A 612 -18.12 60.23 0.15
C THR A 612 -17.80 59.35 1.37
N LEU A 613 -17.64 58.04 1.19
CA LEU A 613 -17.21 57.10 2.23
C LEU A 613 -15.79 57.34 2.77
N ALA A 614 -14.92 58.00 2.00
CA ALA A 614 -13.58 58.37 2.46
C ALA A 614 -13.58 59.67 3.29
N GLN A 615 -14.65 60.46 3.23
CA GLN A 615 -14.78 61.76 3.90
C GLN A 615 -15.67 61.71 5.14
N ASP A 616 -16.61 60.77 5.21
CA ASP A 616 -17.51 60.58 6.35
C ASP A 616 -17.78 59.08 6.60
N GLU A 617 -17.23 58.53 7.68
CA GLU A 617 -17.45 57.12 8.08
C GLU A 617 -18.85 56.89 8.71
N SER A 618 -19.62 57.96 8.98
CA SER A 618 -20.94 57.86 9.61
C SER A 618 -22.06 57.39 8.66
N LEU A 619 -21.86 57.52 7.34
CA LEU A 619 -22.77 57.00 6.29
C LEU A 619 -22.96 55.47 6.34
N VAL A 620 -22.10 54.77 7.07
CA VAL A 620 -22.11 53.31 7.26
C VAL A 620 -22.64 52.90 8.63
N ALA A 621 -22.62 53.80 9.61
CA ALA A 621 -22.97 53.49 11.00
C ALA A 621 -24.49 53.42 11.24
N ALA A 622 -25.31 53.77 10.24
CA ALA A 622 -26.77 53.80 10.34
C ALA A 622 -27.48 52.59 9.69
N CYS A 623 -26.76 51.52 9.32
CA CYS A 623 -27.33 50.26 8.80
C CYS A 623 -27.07 49.07 9.73
#